data_AF-A0A8J2X6B3-F1
#
_entry.id   AF-A0A8J2X6B3-F1
#
_cell.length_a   1.000
_cell.length_b   1.000
_cell.length_c   1.000
_cell.angle_alpha   90.00
_cell.angle_beta   90.00
_cell.angle_gamma   90.00
#
_symmetry.space_group_name_H-M   'P 1'
#
loop_
_entity.id
_entity.type
_entity.pdbx_description
1 polymer ?
#
loop_
_entity_poly.entity_id
_entity_poly.type
_entity_poly.pdbx_seq_one_letter_code
_entity_poly.pdbx_strand_id
1 'polypeptide(L)'
;MELPQSRLSSLYKDFRPLKELNPDGYIANIGTWKEYLKSRYLKGNCLFECGPETLQELSRDIYGIPKSLDVVIDSLLEEGYLVSSQDFYGHTMYTKEYSKFIQWLGIGKKRFLKSRTSEEGLYLQKLRLIVRPNVEAKCKKVADRIHETIRDNAAGIMDLVFPLKEFFQKTNFFECVKKEEKDVILFYLATYKKNILLGDNFVKIIDPSLASETLTENDRRIADLKNVLFNIKSQVDKMESERSEYSKLLYTSVKERAPKNVQRGYLQARKLAEKHLSRLLDYQTNLQKIKGQIELTITNEVLVSTLSDVNQTMKSIKQYSSSVEEVQDILDDLKEHREQADEIGSLLAGTNESIDDNELNAELSKMDQQIKKSIEDPEKRQDENSDVLNKLAQLKIGGQKSDRDGLTLAEKTKNNPEQLFPNINDSLSVL
;
A
#
# COMPACT_ATOMS: atom_id res chain seq x y z
N MET A 1 25.54 -20.93 -12.15
CA MET A 1 26.53 -22.03 -12.14
C MET A 1 26.00 -23.10 -13.07
N GLU A 2 26.83 -23.64 -13.95
CA GLU A 2 26.42 -24.72 -14.87
C GLU A 2 26.81 -26.09 -14.31
N LEU A 3 26.15 -27.14 -14.80
CA LEU A 3 26.53 -28.51 -14.49
C LEU A 3 27.88 -28.85 -15.16
N PRO A 4 28.82 -29.49 -14.45
CA PRO A 4 30.11 -29.85 -15.01
C PRO A 4 29.96 -30.88 -16.12
N GLN A 5 30.45 -30.55 -17.32
CA GLN A 5 30.32 -31.36 -18.54
C GLN A 5 30.82 -32.80 -18.34
N SER A 6 31.96 -32.98 -17.66
CA SER A 6 32.56 -34.29 -17.37
C SER A 6 31.69 -35.19 -16.48
N ARG A 7 30.70 -34.64 -15.76
CA ARG A 7 29.84 -35.39 -14.85
C ARG A 7 28.43 -35.62 -15.38
N LEU A 8 28.06 -35.05 -16.52
CA LEU A 8 26.69 -35.14 -17.05
C LEU A 8 26.19 -36.57 -17.18
N SER A 9 27.03 -37.49 -17.68
CA SER A 9 26.64 -38.91 -17.78
C SER A 9 26.30 -39.53 -16.43
N SER A 10 26.94 -39.12 -15.34
CA SER A 10 26.66 -39.63 -13.99
C SER A 10 25.44 -38.95 -13.37
N LEU A 11 25.30 -37.64 -13.59
CA LEU A 11 24.22 -36.82 -13.03
C LEU A 11 22.84 -37.11 -13.63
N TYR A 12 22.78 -37.49 -14.91
CA TYR A 12 21.52 -37.79 -15.60
C TYR A 12 21.12 -39.26 -15.55
N LYS A 13 22.05 -40.16 -15.21
CA LYS A 13 21.72 -41.57 -14.94
C LYS A 13 20.95 -41.70 -13.63
N ASP A 14 20.28 -42.84 -13.49
CA ASP A 14 19.71 -43.20 -12.19
C ASP A 14 20.85 -43.57 -11.24
N PHE A 15 21.21 -42.63 -10.36
CA PHE A 15 22.29 -42.81 -9.40
C PHE A 15 21.79 -43.26 -8.03
N ARG A 16 20.50 -43.56 -7.84
CA ARG A 16 19.96 -44.10 -6.58
C ARG A 16 20.69 -45.35 -6.08
N PRO A 17 21.08 -46.33 -6.95
CA PRO A 17 21.83 -47.50 -6.52
C PRO A 17 23.22 -47.18 -5.95
N LEU A 18 23.80 -46.03 -6.32
CA LEU A 18 25.10 -45.62 -5.77
C LEU A 18 25.04 -45.39 -4.25
N LYS A 19 23.86 -45.17 -3.67
CA LYS A 19 23.71 -45.01 -2.22
C LYS A 19 24.31 -46.19 -1.44
N GLU A 20 24.24 -47.40 -2.00
CA GLU A 20 24.81 -48.62 -1.40
C GLU A 20 26.16 -48.97 -2.06
N LEU A 21 26.25 -48.86 -3.39
CA LEU A 21 27.41 -49.35 -4.16
C LEU A 21 28.61 -48.39 -4.14
N ASN A 22 28.37 -47.08 -4.05
CA ASN A 22 29.39 -46.03 -4.01
C ASN A 22 28.82 -44.77 -3.34
N PRO A 23 28.75 -44.75 -1.99
CA PRO A 23 28.14 -43.66 -1.23
C PRO A 23 28.77 -42.28 -1.53
N ASP A 24 30.08 -42.22 -1.75
CA ASP A 24 30.79 -40.99 -2.08
C ASP A 24 30.32 -40.43 -3.43
N GLY A 25 30.17 -41.30 -4.44
CA GLY A 25 29.61 -40.93 -5.74
C GLY A 25 28.17 -40.42 -5.65
N TYR A 26 27.34 -41.06 -4.83
CA TYR A 26 25.97 -40.63 -4.54
C TYR A 26 25.92 -39.23 -3.91
N ILE A 27 26.68 -39.02 -2.83
CA ILE A 27 26.76 -37.73 -2.13
C ILE A 27 27.29 -36.64 -3.06
N ALA A 28 28.33 -36.93 -3.85
CA ALA A 28 28.90 -35.97 -4.79
C ALA A 28 27.90 -35.57 -5.88
N ASN A 29 27.08 -36.51 -6.38
CA ASN A 29 26.04 -36.23 -7.37
C ASN A 29 24.92 -35.37 -6.76
N ILE A 30 24.46 -35.70 -5.55
CA ILE A 30 23.50 -34.88 -4.81
C ILE A 30 24.04 -33.47 -4.62
N GLY A 31 25.28 -33.32 -4.12
CA GLY A 31 25.88 -32.01 -3.88
C GLY A 31 25.95 -31.15 -5.15
N THR A 32 26.33 -31.75 -6.28
CA THR A 32 26.39 -31.05 -7.57
C THR A 32 25.02 -30.55 -8.02
N TRP A 33 23.99 -31.41 -7.93
CA TRP A 33 22.63 -31.03 -8.26
C TRP A 33 22.07 -29.97 -7.30
N LYS A 34 22.36 -30.06 -6.01
CA LYS A 34 21.94 -29.03 -5.03
C LYS A 34 22.51 -27.67 -5.37
N GLU A 35 23.80 -27.56 -5.62
CA GLU A 35 24.43 -26.28 -5.97
C GLU A 35 23.89 -25.72 -7.29
N TYR A 36 23.66 -26.59 -8.27
CA TYR A 36 23.00 -26.20 -9.50
C TYR A 36 21.59 -25.65 -9.26
N LEU A 37 20.73 -26.41 -8.56
CA LEU A 37 19.36 -26.00 -8.24
C LEU A 37 19.33 -24.68 -7.46
N LYS A 38 20.16 -24.56 -6.42
CA LYS A 38 20.31 -23.34 -5.63
C LYS A 38 20.64 -22.15 -6.51
N SER A 39 21.61 -22.29 -7.41
CA SER A 39 22.06 -21.20 -8.26
C SER A 39 21.06 -20.82 -9.36
N ARG A 40 20.36 -21.81 -9.94
CA ARG A 40 19.52 -21.65 -11.13
C ARG A 40 18.07 -21.32 -10.79
N TYR A 41 17.50 -21.98 -9.79
CA TYR A 41 16.07 -21.92 -9.46
C TYR A 41 15.80 -21.23 -8.12
N LEU A 42 16.62 -21.51 -7.11
CA LEU A 42 16.29 -21.08 -5.75
C LEU A 42 16.85 -19.69 -5.42
N LYS A 43 17.94 -19.24 -6.05
CA LYS A 43 18.60 -17.98 -5.70
C LYS A 43 17.65 -16.79 -5.74
N GLY A 44 17.45 -16.16 -4.59
CA GLY A 44 16.59 -14.97 -4.45
C GLY A 44 15.08 -15.23 -4.55
N ASN A 45 14.64 -16.47 -4.77
CA ASN A 45 13.23 -16.85 -4.84
C ASN A 45 12.80 -17.53 -3.54
N CYS A 46 11.70 -17.08 -2.94
CA CYS A 46 11.12 -17.71 -1.75
C CYS A 46 10.26 -18.93 -2.07
N LEU A 47 9.86 -19.07 -3.33
CA LEU A 47 9.00 -20.12 -3.82
C LEU A 47 9.75 -20.94 -4.87
N PHE A 48 9.59 -22.25 -4.80
CA PHE A 48 10.11 -23.18 -5.80
C PHE A 48 8.99 -24.15 -6.18
N GLU A 49 8.58 -24.09 -7.44
CA GLU A 49 7.65 -25.06 -8.01
C GLU A 49 8.45 -26.19 -8.63
N CYS A 50 8.29 -27.38 -8.06
CA CYS A 50 8.89 -28.61 -8.53
C CYS A 50 7.82 -29.44 -9.22
N GLY A 51 8.14 -30.10 -10.33
CA GLY A 51 7.22 -31.02 -10.98
C GLY A 51 7.78 -31.62 -12.27
N PRO A 52 6.89 -32.25 -13.08
CA PRO A 52 7.21 -32.73 -14.41
C PRO A 52 7.83 -31.65 -15.30
N GLU A 53 7.38 -30.39 -15.18
CA GLU A 53 7.89 -29.27 -15.96
C GLU A 53 9.39 -29.02 -15.67
N THR A 54 9.82 -29.20 -14.42
CA THR A 54 11.23 -29.09 -14.03
C THR A 54 12.10 -30.16 -14.69
N LEU A 55 11.61 -31.40 -14.81
CA LEU A 55 12.34 -32.47 -15.50
C LEU A 55 12.49 -32.18 -16.99
N GLN A 56 11.43 -31.65 -17.61
CA GLN A 56 11.43 -31.28 -19.02
C GLN A 56 12.41 -30.14 -19.30
N GLU A 57 12.41 -29.08 -18.47
CA GLU A 57 13.34 -27.95 -18.61
C GLU A 57 14.80 -28.40 -18.48
N LEU A 58 15.06 -29.40 -17.64
CA LEU A 58 16.41 -29.95 -17.42
C LEU A 58 16.81 -31.01 -18.44
N SER A 59 15.91 -31.40 -19.35
CA SER A 59 16.19 -32.39 -20.38
C SER A 59 17.33 -31.96 -21.30
N ARG A 60 18.13 -32.92 -21.76
CA ARG A 60 19.19 -32.71 -22.74
C ARG A 60 19.09 -33.74 -23.86
N ASP A 61 19.42 -33.36 -25.08
CA ASP A 61 19.28 -34.23 -26.27
C ASP A 61 19.99 -35.58 -26.11
N ILE A 62 21.22 -35.57 -25.58
CA ILE A 62 22.05 -36.77 -25.45
C ILE A 62 21.68 -37.60 -24.21
N TYR A 63 21.26 -36.94 -23.12
CA TYR A 63 21.14 -37.57 -21.80
C TYR A 63 19.69 -37.80 -21.35
N GLY A 64 18.72 -37.19 -22.03
CA GLY A 64 17.32 -37.16 -21.64
C GLY A 64 17.08 -36.35 -20.36
N ILE A 65 16.05 -36.73 -19.62
CA ILE A 65 15.70 -36.14 -18.32
C ILE A 65 16.58 -36.68 -17.19
N PRO A 66 16.87 -35.89 -16.14
CA PRO A 66 17.53 -36.41 -14.95
C PRO A 66 16.64 -37.46 -14.26
N LYS A 67 17.22 -38.60 -13.86
CA LYS A 67 16.46 -39.75 -13.30
C LYS A 67 16.39 -39.83 -11.76
N SER A 68 17.18 -39.00 -11.08
CA SER A 68 17.34 -39.02 -9.61
C SER A 68 17.24 -37.63 -8.97
N LEU A 69 16.56 -36.68 -9.62
CA LEU A 69 16.33 -35.34 -9.06
C LEU A 69 15.44 -35.35 -7.80
N ASP A 70 14.57 -36.35 -7.65
CA ASP A 70 13.74 -36.58 -6.47
C ASP A 70 14.58 -36.69 -5.19
N VAL A 71 15.62 -37.54 -5.20
CA VAL A 71 16.47 -37.72 -4.02
C VAL A 71 17.28 -36.47 -3.67
N VAL A 72 17.48 -35.56 -4.63
CA VAL A 72 18.12 -34.25 -4.39
C VAL A 72 17.15 -33.31 -3.68
N ILE A 73 15.90 -33.24 -4.16
CA ILE A 73 14.84 -32.41 -3.55
C ILE A 73 14.50 -32.93 -2.15
N ASP A 74 14.32 -34.24 -2.00
CA ASP A 74 14.09 -34.89 -0.72
C ASP A 74 15.24 -34.57 0.26
N SER A 75 16.48 -34.60 -0.22
CA SER A 75 17.63 -34.23 0.61
C SER A 75 17.64 -32.74 1.01
N LEU A 76 17.16 -31.83 0.16
CA LEU A 76 16.98 -30.41 0.53
C LEU A 76 15.84 -30.20 1.55
N LEU A 77 14.79 -31.04 1.49
CA LEU A 77 13.69 -31.07 2.47
C LEU A 77 14.17 -31.62 3.83
N GLU A 78 14.94 -32.71 3.83
CA GLU A 78 15.52 -33.30 5.05
C GLU A 78 16.45 -32.33 5.78
N GLU A 79 17.27 -31.59 5.03
CA GLU A 79 18.12 -30.52 5.56
C GLU A 79 17.29 -29.33 6.09
N GLY A 80 16.04 -29.17 5.64
CA GLY A 80 15.18 -28.03 5.94
C GLY A 80 15.57 -26.78 5.15
N TYR A 81 16.32 -26.93 4.05
CA TYR A 81 16.60 -25.85 3.11
C TYR A 81 15.32 -25.51 2.31
N LEU A 82 14.61 -26.56 1.88
CA LEU A 82 13.25 -26.48 1.38
C LEU A 82 12.27 -26.89 2.48
N VAL A 83 11.09 -26.29 2.46
CA VAL A 83 10.01 -26.58 3.40
C VAL A 83 8.72 -26.78 2.60
N SER A 84 7.93 -27.79 2.93
CA SER A 84 6.64 -27.99 2.29
C SER A 84 5.66 -26.87 2.69
N SER A 85 4.69 -26.52 1.83
CA SER A 85 3.65 -25.57 2.23
C SER A 85 2.87 -26.06 3.44
N GLN A 86 2.65 -27.37 3.57
CA GLN A 86 1.97 -27.95 4.72
C GLN A 86 2.75 -27.72 6.02
N ASP A 87 4.06 -27.91 6.03
CA ASP A 87 4.88 -27.71 7.23
C ASP A 87 5.02 -26.22 7.59
N PHE A 88 5.10 -25.37 6.56
CA PHE A 88 5.19 -23.92 6.75
C PHE A 88 3.89 -23.34 7.31
N TYR A 89 2.76 -23.56 6.64
CA TYR A 89 1.47 -23.05 7.13
C TYR A 89 0.94 -23.85 8.32
N GLY A 90 1.43 -25.08 8.52
CA GLY A 90 1.17 -25.93 9.68
C GLY A 90 2.02 -25.60 10.91
N HIS A 91 2.83 -24.53 10.88
CA HIS A 91 3.62 -24.05 12.01
C HIS A 91 4.76 -25.00 12.45
N THR A 92 5.12 -26.00 11.63
CA THR A 92 6.10 -27.04 11.95
C THR A 92 7.47 -26.85 11.29
N MET A 93 7.67 -25.76 10.53
CA MET A 93 8.96 -25.41 9.89
C MET A 93 10.20 -25.52 10.82
N TYR A 94 10.07 -25.13 12.09
CA TYR A 94 11.17 -25.16 13.08
C TYR A 94 11.06 -26.31 14.09
N THR A 95 9.96 -27.07 14.10
CA THR A 95 9.78 -28.19 15.04
C THR A 95 10.52 -29.43 14.55
N LYS A 96 11.86 -29.35 14.49
CA LYS A 96 12.69 -30.54 14.31
C LYS A 96 12.94 -31.19 15.65
N GLU A 97 11.99 -31.95 16.23
CA GLU A 97 12.34 -32.89 17.32
C GLU A 97 11.18 -33.82 17.73
N TYR A 98 11.14 -35.00 17.13
CA TYR A 98 11.12 -36.18 18.00
C TYR A 98 12.56 -36.39 18.46
N SER A 99 12.79 -36.48 19.77
CA SER A 99 14.06 -36.88 20.35
C SER A 99 14.62 -38.11 19.61
N LYS A 100 15.95 -38.20 19.41
CA LYS A 100 16.62 -39.39 18.84
C LYS A 100 16.17 -40.70 19.51
N PHE A 101 15.76 -40.60 20.78
CA PHE A 101 15.17 -41.68 21.57
C PHE A 101 13.81 -42.18 21.03
N ILE A 102 12.92 -41.29 20.59
CA ILE A 102 11.61 -41.65 20.02
C ILE A 102 11.77 -42.23 18.61
N GLN A 103 12.76 -41.73 17.85
CA GLN A 103 13.13 -42.30 16.54
C GLN A 103 13.69 -43.73 16.68
N TRP A 104 14.42 -44.03 17.76
CA TRP A 104 14.90 -45.39 18.09
C TRP A 104 13.77 -46.34 18.49
N LEU A 105 12.73 -45.86 19.19
CA LEU A 105 11.56 -46.67 19.60
C LEU A 105 10.60 -47.04 18.44
N GLY A 106 10.87 -46.61 17.21
CA GLY A 106 10.06 -46.95 16.03
C GLY A 106 8.67 -46.30 15.98
N ILE A 107 8.35 -45.42 16.94
CA ILE A 107 7.11 -44.64 16.95
C ILE A 107 7.38 -43.33 16.22
N GLY A 108 6.90 -43.24 14.97
CA GLY A 108 7.05 -42.04 14.15
C GLY A 108 8.17 -42.14 13.13
N LYS A 109 8.06 -43.06 12.16
CA LYS A 109 8.81 -42.93 10.90
C LYS A 109 8.41 -41.59 10.27
N LYS A 110 9.34 -40.64 10.20
CA LYS A 110 9.16 -39.38 9.47
C LYS A 110 8.72 -39.71 8.06
N ARG A 111 7.45 -39.49 7.73
CA ARG A 111 7.01 -39.41 6.33
C ARG A 111 7.34 -38.01 5.86
N PHE A 112 8.62 -37.77 5.58
CA PHE A 112 8.95 -36.63 4.73
C PHE A 112 8.15 -36.77 3.43
N LEU A 113 7.62 -35.66 2.94
CA LEU A 113 7.00 -35.60 1.64
C LEU A 113 8.02 -36.11 0.61
N LYS A 114 7.73 -37.25 -0.01
CA LYS A 114 8.55 -37.77 -1.10
C LYS A 114 8.17 -37.04 -2.37
N SER A 115 9.18 -36.53 -3.07
CA SER A 115 8.96 -35.82 -4.33
C SER A 115 8.68 -36.74 -5.53
N ARG A 116 8.79 -38.07 -5.39
CA ARG A 116 8.54 -39.05 -6.47
C ARG A 116 7.13 -39.65 -6.42
N THR A 117 6.46 -39.75 -7.57
CA THR A 117 5.12 -40.36 -7.73
C THR A 117 5.09 -41.66 -8.51
N SER A 118 6.03 -41.88 -9.44
CA SER A 118 6.10 -43.08 -10.29
C SER A 118 7.53 -43.57 -10.46
N GLU A 119 7.74 -44.84 -10.83
CA GLU A 119 9.08 -45.34 -11.15
C GLU A 119 9.53 -44.96 -12.57
N GLU A 120 8.59 -44.68 -13.47
CA GLU A 120 8.85 -44.37 -14.89
C GLU A 120 8.32 -42.99 -15.31
N GLY A 121 8.87 -42.45 -16.40
CA GLY A 121 8.41 -41.21 -17.04
C GLY A 121 8.74 -39.94 -16.23
N LEU A 122 7.81 -38.99 -16.22
CA LEU A 122 7.90 -37.74 -15.45
C LEU A 122 7.50 -38.01 -14.00
N TYR A 123 8.47 -38.53 -13.25
CA TYR A 123 8.24 -39.08 -11.92
C TYR A 123 8.11 -38.05 -10.79
N LEU A 124 8.38 -36.77 -11.04
CA LEU A 124 8.32 -35.74 -10.00
C LEU A 124 6.88 -35.30 -9.72
N GLN A 125 6.50 -35.28 -8.44
CA GLN A 125 5.26 -34.70 -7.96
C GLN A 125 5.26 -33.19 -8.18
N LYS A 126 4.12 -32.63 -8.57
CA LYS A 126 3.91 -31.19 -8.57
C LYS A 126 3.80 -30.67 -7.14
N LEU A 127 4.82 -29.95 -6.68
CA LEU A 127 4.98 -29.44 -5.33
C LEU A 127 5.33 -27.97 -5.35
N ARG A 128 4.66 -27.19 -4.51
CA ARG A 128 5.07 -25.82 -4.20
C ARG A 128 5.86 -25.84 -2.88
N LEU A 129 7.14 -25.54 -2.97
CA LEU A 129 8.07 -25.58 -1.86
C LEU A 129 8.53 -24.17 -1.50
N ILE A 130 8.84 -23.97 -0.23
CA ILE A 130 9.29 -22.69 0.33
C ILE A 130 10.79 -22.78 0.58
N VAL A 131 11.52 -21.80 0.03
CA VAL A 131 12.98 -21.71 0.17
C VAL A 131 13.30 -20.94 1.45
N ARG A 132 13.49 -21.69 2.54
CA ARG A 132 13.64 -21.15 3.89
C ARG A 132 14.70 -20.04 4.00
N PRO A 133 15.95 -20.22 3.53
CA PRO A 133 16.98 -19.20 3.72
C PRO A 133 16.63 -17.86 3.07
N ASN A 134 15.92 -17.89 1.94
CA ASN A 134 15.52 -16.67 1.24
C ASN A 134 14.37 -15.97 1.95
N VAL A 135 13.39 -16.73 2.48
CA VAL A 135 12.34 -16.18 3.33
C VAL A 135 12.97 -15.52 4.55
N GLU A 136 13.84 -16.23 5.28
CA GLU A 136 14.53 -15.69 6.45
C GLU A 136 15.32 -14.41 6.13
N ALA A 137 16.07 -14.40 5.03
CA ALA A 137 16.86 -13.24 4.60
C ALA A 137 15.98 -12.03 4.20
N LYS A 138 14.90 -12.24 3.44
CA LYS A 138 13.99 -11.15 3.04
C LYS A 138 13.19 -10.63 4.23
N CYS A 139 12.67 -11.53 5.08
CA CYS A 139 11.97 -11.14 6.29
C CYS A 139 12.87 -10.35 7.24
N LYS A 140 14.17 -10.70 7.35
CA LYS A 140 15.13 -9.90 8.11
C LYS A 140 15.19 -8.46 7.56
N LYS A 141 15.38 -8.29 6.23
CA LYS A 141 15.38 -6.96 5.60
C LYS A 141 14.10 -6.18 5.86
N VAL A 142 12.94 -6.83 5.75
CA VAL A 142 11.65 -6.17 6.04
C VAL A 142 11.56 -5.79 7.51
N ALA A 143 11.98 -6.66 8.44
CA ALA A 143 11.99 -6.37 9.86
C ALA A 143 12.94 -5.22 10.22
N ASP A 144 14.11 -5.14 9.58
CA ASP A 144 15.05 -4.02 9.76
C ASP A 144 14.39 -2.70 9.30
N ARG A 145 13.71 -2.70 8.15
CA ARG A 145 12.96 -1.52 7.67
C ARG A 145 11.79 -1.14 8.57
N ILE A 146 11.08 -2.11 9.15
CA ILE A 146 10.02 -1.85 10.14
C ILE A 146 10.62 -1.11 11.34
N HIS A 147 11.79 -1.53 11.83
CA HIS A 147 12.46 -0.84 12.93
C HIS A 147 12.79 0.61 12.55
N GLU A 148 13.55 0.78 11.45
CA GLU A 148 14.07 2.10 11.02
C GLU A 148 12.97 3.10 10.64
N THR A 149 11.90 2.65 9.98
CA THR A 149 10.89 3.58 9.42
C THR A 149 9.70 3.78 10.34
N ILE A 150 9.35 2.77 11.15
CA ILE A 150 8.14 2.77 11.96
C ILE A 150 8.48 2.88 13.44
N ARG A 151 9.24 1.93 14.01
CA ARG A 151 9.42 1.87 15.47
C ARG A 151 10.17 3.06 16.03
N ASP A 152 11.22 3.52 15.36
CA ASP A 152 12.00 4.68 15.81
C ASP A 152 11.19 5.99 15.82
N ASN A 153 10.07 6.03 15.09
CA ASN A 153 9.21 7.21 14.95
C ASN A 153 7.84 7.04 15.62
N ALA A 154 7.56 5.90 16.26
CA ALA A 154 6.26 5.61 16.82
C ALA A 154 6.07 6.33 18.17
N ALA A 155 5.10 7.25 18.24
CA ALA A 155 4.78 7.97 19.46
C ALA A 155 3.52 7.41 20.15
N GLY A 156 2.64 6.72 19.41
CA GLY A 156 1.42 6.12 19.95
C GLY A 156 0.96 4.84 19.25
N ILE A 157 -0.10 4.22 19.79
CA ILE A 157 -0.66 2.94 19.33
C ILE A 157 -1.10 3.01 17.85
N MET A 158 -1.60 4.18 17.41
CA MET A 158 -1.99 4.38 16.01
C MET A 158 -0.82 4.37 15.05
N ASP A 159 0.41 4.66 15.50
CA ASP A 159 1.60 4.62 14.66
C ASP A 159 2.10 3.19 14.42
N LEU A 160 1.44 2.20 15.04
CA LEU A 160 1.75 0.78 14.84
C LEU A 160 0.72 0.07 13.96
N VAL A 161 -0.41 0.70 13.64
CA VAL A 161 -1.48 0.08 12.85
C VAL A 161 -1.53 0.69 11.46
N PHE A 162 -1.43 -0.14 10.43
CA PHE A 162 -1.35 0.31 9.04
C PHE A 162 -2.25 -0.51 8.14
N PRO A 163 -2.98 0.12 7.20
CA PRO A 163 -3.43 -0.57 6.01
C PRO A 163 -2.28 -1.25 5.28
N LEU A 164 -2.54 -2.39 4.63
CA LEU A 164 -1.51 -3.13 3.89
C LEU A 164 -0.80 -2.26 2.86
N LYS A 165 -1.54 -1.44 2.11
CA LYS A 165 -0.96 -0.55 1.09
C LYS A 165 0.02 0.46 1.69
N GLU A 166 -0.36 1.09 2.80
CA GLU A 166 0.49 2.05 3.51
C GLU A 166 1.72 1.37 4.11
N PHE A 167 1.55 0.19 4.71
CA PHE A 167 2.64 -0.62 5.24
C PHE A 167 3.67 -0.95 4.17
N PHE A 168 3.23 -1.39 2.98
CA PHE A 168 4.14 -1.71 1.88
C PHE A 168 4.90 -0.49 1.36
N GLN A 169 4.24 0.68 1.31
CA GLN A 169 4.87 1.93 0.89
C GLN A 169 5.91 2.39 1.92
N LYS A 170 5.55 2.43 3.22
CA LYS A 170 6.46 2.87 4.29
C LYS A 170 7.70 1.98 4.44
N THR A 171 7.53 0.66 4.28
CA THR A 171 8.64 -0.30 4.41
C THR A 171 9.35 -0.59 3.08
N ASN A 172 8.97 0.09 1.99
CA ASN A 172 9.43 -0.20 0.63
C ASN A 172 9.37 -1.71 0.29
N PHE A 173 8.35 -2.41 0.80
CA PHE A 173 8.30 -3.88 0.89
C PHE A 173 8.64 -4.58 -0.44
N PHE A 174 8.13 -4.04 -1.55
CA PHE A 174 8.31 -4.63 -2.88
C PHE A 174 9.68 -4.40 -3.52
N GLU A 175 10.58 -3.62 -2.90
CA GLU A 175 11.99 -3.54 -3.34
C GLU A 175 12.76 -4.82 -3.01
N CYS A 176 12.40 -5.52 -1.93
CA CYS A 176 13.10 -6.72 -1.49
C CYS A 176 12.26 -8.00 -1.60
N VAL A 177 10.95 -7.87 -1.83
CA VAL A 177 9.98 -8.98 -1.92
C VAL A 177 9.21 -8.90 -3.24
N LYS A 178 9.10 -10.01 -3.98
CA LYS A 178 8.27 -10.05 -5.19
C LYS A 178 6.80 -10.10 -4.83
N LYS A 179 5.92 -9.63 -5.73
CA LYS A 179 4.46 -9.57 -5.47
C LYS A 179 3.87 -10.96 -5.14
N GLU A 180 4.36 -12.01 -5.79
CA GLU A 180 3.89 -13.39 -5.64
C GLU A 180 4.36 -14.03 -4.32
N GLU A 181 5.36 -13.43 -3.66
CA GLU A 181 5.94 -13.90 -2.40
C GLU A 181 5.38 -13.16 -1.18
N LYS A 182 4.56 -12.12 -1.41
CA LYS A 182 3.99 -11.24 -0.39
C LYS A 182 3.38 -12.02 0.79
N ASP A 183 2.50 -12.97 0.49
CA ASP A 183 1.77 -13.71 1.53
C ASP A 183 2.68 -14.65 2.34
N VAL A 184 3.72 -15.22 1.71
CA VAL A 184 4.72 -16.05 2.41
C VAL A 184 5.52 -15.21 3.40
N ILE A 185 5.96 -14.03 2.98
CA ILE A 185 6.75 -13.12 3.82
C ILE A 185 5.89 -12.57 4.97
N LEU A 186 4.65 -12.16 4.70
CA LEU A 186 3.72 -11.68 5.73
C LEU A 186 3.41 -12.78 6.76
N PHE A 187 3.11 -14.00 6.31
CA PHE A 187 2.89 -15.13 7.20
C PHE A 187 4.12 -15.41 8.07
N TYR A 188 5.32 -15.40 7.50
CA TYR A 188 6.54 -15.63 8.27
C TYR A 188 6.78 -14.57 9.34
N LEU A 189 6.58 -13.29 9.00
CA LEU A 189 6.72 -12.17 9.94
C LEU A 189 5.70 -12.25 11.08
N ALA A 190 4.47 -12.66 10.79
CA ALA A 190 3.40 -12.77 11.77
C ALA A 190 3.57 -13.99 12.70
N THR A 191 3.86 -15.15 12.12
CA THR A 191 3.81 -16.44 12.84
C THR A 191 5.14 -16.79 13.48
N TYR A 192 6.24 -16.75 12.71
CA TYR A 192 7.53 -17.27 13.15
C TYR A 192 8.39 -16.21 13.83
N LYS A 193 8.38 -14.99 13.30
CA LYS A 193 9.12 -13.89 13.93
C LYS A 193 8.31 -13.13 14.95
N LYS A 194 6.98 -13.12 14.82
CA LYS A 194 6.06 -12.36 15.66
C LYS A 194 6.46 -10.87 15.74
N ASN A 195 6.86 -10.30 14.60
CA ASN A 195 7.09 -8.85 14.49
C ASN A 195 5.80 -8.09 14.21
N ILE A 196 4.80 -8.77 13.66
CA ILE A 196 3.55 -8.18 13.22
C ILE A 196 2.36 -9.05 13.60
N LEU A 197 1.18 -8.46 13.66
CA LEU A 197 -0.11 -9.14 13.66
C LEU A 197 -0.82 -8.81 12.34
N LEU A 198 -1.29 -9.85 11.64
CA LEU A 198 -1.94 -9.71 10.35
C LEU A 198 -3.46 -9.76 10.54
N GLY A 199 -4.14 -8.66 10.23
CA GLY A 199 -5.59 -8.63 10.04
C GLY A 199 -5.98 -8.84 8.58
N ASP A 200 -7.28 -8.83 8.27
CA ASP A 200 -7.78 -9.13 6.92
C ASP A 200 -7.20 -8.21 5.83
N ASN A 201 -7.08 -6.90 6.12
CA ASN A 201 -6.57 -5.90 5.18
C ASN A 201 -5.63 -4.87 5.83
N PHE A 202 -5.11 -5.19 7.01
CA PHE A 202 -4.24 -4.30 7.78
C PHE A 202 -3.21 -5.10 8.57
N VAL A 203 -2.15 -4.43 8.98
CA VAL A 203 -1.05 -4.97 9.77
C VAL A 203 -0.87 -4.12 11.01
N LYS A 204 -0.69 -4.77 12.14
CA LYS A 204 -0.28 -4.13 13.39
C LYS A 204 1.16 -4.54 13.71
N ILE A 205 2.03 -3.59 13.96
CA ILE A 205 3.42 -3.84 14.36
C ILE A 205 3.44 -4.12 15.86
N ILE A 206 4.10 -5.20 16.25
CA ILE A 206 4.27 -5.56 17.65
C ILE A 206 5.46 -4.78 18.19
N ASP A 207 5.21 -3.91 19.17
CA ASP A 207 6.26 -3.28 19.96
C ASP A 207 6.28 -3.87 21.38
N PRO A 208 7.41 -4.46 21.83
CA PRO A 208 7.56 -4.99 23.18
C PRO A 208 7.29 -3.96 24.28
N SER A 209 7.49 -2.67 24.01
CA SER A 209 7.28 -1.59 24.99
C SER A 209 5.80 -1.25 25.23
N LEU A 210 4.93 -1.55 24.26
CA LEU A 210 3.50 -1.17 24.28
C LEU A 210 2.55 -2.33 24.61
N ALA A 211 3.10 -3.51 24.95
CA ALA A 211 2.38 -4.68 25.49
C ALA A 211 1.06 -5.03 24.77
N SER A 212 1.00 -4.85 23.44
CA SER A 212 -0.19 -5.13 22.64
C SER A 212 0.03 -6.38 21.80
N GLU A 213 -0.40 -7.53 22.32
CA GLU A 213 -0.18 -8.85 21.69
C GLU A 213 -1.39 -9.35 20.88
N THR A 214 -2.49 -8.61 20.85
CA THR A 214 -3.73 -9.03 20.17
C THR A 214 -4.25 -7.97 19.20
N LEU A 215 -4.95 -8.44 18.17
CA LEU A 215 -5.73 -7.61 17.27
C LEU A 215 -7.05 -7.25 17.95
N THR A 216 -7.37 -5.96 17.95
CA THR A 216 -8.61 -5.43 18.50
C THR A 216 -9.48 -4.86 17.38
N GLU A 217 -10.77 -4.70 17.65
CA GLU A 217 -11.67 -4.01 16.72
C GLU A 217 -11.24 -2.55 16.50
N ASN A 218 -10.66 -1.92 17.52
CA ASN A 218 -10.12 -0.56 17.43
C ASN A 218 -8.98 -0.47 16.40
N ASP A 219 -8.09 -1.48 16.35
CA ASP A 219 -7.03 -1.53 15.34
C ASP A 219 -7.61 -1.57 13.92
N ARG A 220 -8.65 -2.39 13.70
CA ARG A 220 -9.35 -2.44 12.41
C ARG A 220 -9.92 -1.07 12.03
N ARG A 221 -10.61 -0.40 12.96
CA ARG A 221 -11.22 0.91 12.70
C ARG A 221 -10.16 2.00 12.45
N ILE A 222 -9.01 1.95 13.12
CA ILE A 222 -7.86 2.83 12.85
C ILE A 222 -7.34 2.60 11.44
N ALA A 223 -7.17 1.34 11.02
CA ALA A 223 -6.72 1.02 9.67
C ALA A 223 -7.73 1.50 8.62
N ASP A 224 -9.02 1.29 8.85
CA ASP A 224 -10.08 1.79 7.96
C ASP A 224 -10.03 3.33 7.86
N LEU A 225 -9.77 4.03 8.97
CA LEU A 225 -9.62 5.51 9.00
C LEU A 225 -8.47 5.98 8.12
N LYS A 226 -7.31 5.34 8.26
CA LYS A 226 -6.14 5.64 7.43
C LYS A 226 -6.41 5.35 5.95
N ASN A 227 -7.09 4.26 5.64
CA ASN A 227 -7.49 3.93 4.27
C ASN A 227 -8.40 4.99 3.66
N VAL A 228 -9.42 5.43 4.39
CA VAL A 228 -10.35 6.45 3.91
C VAL A 228 -9.64 7.79 3.74
N LEU A 229 -8.79 8.20 4.68
CA LEU A 229 -7.95 9.39 4.53
C LEU A 229 -7.05 9.33 3.29
N PHE A 230 -6.42 8.18 3.04
CA PHE A 230 -5.59 7.97 1.85
C PHE A 230 -6.42 8.10 0.56
N ASN A 231 -7.62 7.51 0.52
CA ASN A 231 -8.50 7.56 -0.64
C ASN A 231 -9.03 8.99 -0.90
N ILE A 232 -9.44 9.71 0.15
CA ILE A 232 -9.87 11.11 0.03
C ILE A 232 -8.74 11.96 -0.53
N LYS A 233 -7.50 11.79 -0.03
CA LYS A 233 -6.36 12.54 -0.55
C LYS A 233 -6.18 12.31 -2.05
N SER A 234 -6.25 11.06 -2.50
CA SER A 234 -6.14 10.74 -3.93
C SER A 234 -7.29 11.33 -4.76
N GLN A 235 -8.51 11.40 -4.20
CA GLN A 235 -9.66 12.01 -4.88
C GLN A 235 -9.55 13.54 -4.92
N VAL A 236 -9.05 14.17 -3.85
CA VAL A 236 -8.74 15.60 -3.81
C VAL A 236 -7.76 15.95 -4.93
N ASP A 237 -6.64 15.21 -5.04
CA ASP A 237 -5.64 15.43 -6.10
C ASP A 237 -6.26 15.30 -7.51
N LYS A 238 -7.17 14.33 -7.71
CA LYS A 238 -7.90 14.13 -8.98
C LYS A 238 -8.83 15.33 -9.29
N MET A 239 -9.67 15.72 -8.34
CA MET A 239 -10.63 16.82 -8.49
C MET A 239 -9.92 18.16 -8.69
N GLU A 240 -8.78 18.40 -8.03
CA GLU A 240 -7.96 19.60 -8.25
C GLU A 240 -7.41 19.66 -9.67
N SER A 241 -6.97 18.52 -10.21
CA SER A 241 -6.52 18.42 -11.60
C SER A 241 -7.64 18.75 -12.58
N GLU A 242 -8.82 18.16 -12.40
CA GLU A 242 -9.98 18.40 -13.26
C GLU A 242 -10.47 19.85 -13.20
N ARG A 243 -10.54 20.44 -12.01
CA ARG A 243 -10.86 21.85 -11.84
C ARG A 243 -9.90 22.74 -12.66
N SER A 244 -8.61 22.44 -12.61
CA SER A 244 -7.58 23.16 -13.37
C SER A 244 -7.78 23.00 -14.88
N GLU A 245 -8.13 21.80 -15.33
CA GLU A 245 -8.41 21.51 -16.73
C GLU A 245 -9.65 22.24 -17.25
N TYR A 246 -10.79 22.17 -16.54
CA TYR A 246 -11.99 22.91 -16.92
C TYR A 246 -11.78 24.42 -16.89
N SER A 247 -10.93 24.93 -16.00
CA SER A 247 -10.56 26.35 -15.99
C SER A 247 -9.84 26.75 -17.28
N LYS A 248 -8.96 25.89 -17.82
CA LYS A 248 -8.27 26.12 -19.10
C LYS A 248 -9.21 26.00 -20.30
N LEU A 249 -10.09 25.00 -20.31
CA LEU A 249 -11.09 24.82 -21.36
C LEU A 249 -12.06 26.00 -21.40
N LEU A 250 -12.54 26.45 -20.24
CA LEU A 250 -13.39 27.62 -20.12
C LEU A 250 -12.68 28.87 -20.66
N TYR A 251 -11.45 29.13 -20.22
CA TYR A 251 -10.66 30.27 -20.71
C TYR A 251 -10.49 30.25 -22.24
N THR A 252 -10.15 29.09 -22.80
CA THR A 252 -9.98 28.92 -24.25
C THR A 252 -11.29 29.14 -24.99
N SER A 253 -12.38 28.57 -24.50
CA SER A 253 -13.72 28.73 -25.09
C SER A 253 -14.20 30.19 -25.11
N VAL A 254 -13.89 30.96 -24.06
CA VAL A 254 -14.22 32.39 -24.00
C VAL A 254 -13.34 33.19 -24.95
N LYS A 255 -12.02 32.91 -24.98
CA LYS A 255 -11.06 33.57 -25.88
C LYS A 255 -11.39 33.36 -27.35
N GLU A 256 -11.75 32.14 -27.73
CA GLU A 256 -12.11 31.75 -29.10
C GLU A 256 -13.56 32.12 -29.46
N ARG A 257 -14.32 32.70 -28.51
CA ARG A 257 -15.75 33.05 -28.67
C ARG A 257 -16.60 31.84 -29.08
N ALA A 258 -16.32 30.70 -28.48
CA ALA A 258 -17.14 29.51 -28.61
C ALA A 258 -18.61 29.81 -28.21
N PRO A 259 -19.58 29.03 -28.70
CA PRO A 259 -20.98 29.17 -28.33
C PRO A 259 -21.21 29.24 -26.80
N LYS A 260 -22.14 30.11 -26.36
CA LYS A 260 -22.40 30.40 -24.93
C LYS A 260 -22.76 29.16 -24.10
N ASN A 261 -23.42 28.19 -24.71
CA ASN A 261 -23.72 26.88 -24.13
C ASN A 261 -22.45 26.08 -23.78
N VAL A 262 -21.45 26.03 -24.67
CA VAL A 262 -20.18 25.34 -24.44
C VAL A 262 -19.44 25.98 -23.26
N GLN A 263 -19.39 27.32 -23.22
CA GLN A 263 -18.80 28.05 -22.10
C GLN A 263 -19.54 27.74 -20.79
N ARG A 264 -20.88 27.68 -20.82
CA ARG A 264 -21.71 27.34 -19.65
C ARG A 264 -21.46 25.92 -19.16
N GLY A 265 -21.34 24.94 -20.06
CA GLY A 265 -21.00 23.57 -19.72
C GLY A 265 -19.65 23.48 -18.98
N TYR A 266 -18.59 24.11 -19.51
CA TYR A 266 -17.29 24.13 -18.83
C TYR A 266 -17.31 24.87 -17.49
N LEU A 267 -18.06 25.96 -17.38
CA LEU A 267 -18.22 26.66 -16.11
C LEU A 267 -18.95 25.81 -15.07
N GLN A 268 -20.03 25.15 -15.47
CA GLN A 268 -20.81 24.25 -14.61
C GLN A 268 -19.94 23.07 -14.14
N ALA A 269 -19.19 22.46 -15.06
CA ALA A 269 -18.23 21.39 -14.75
C ALA A 269 -17.18 21.82 -13.73
N ARG A 270 -16.55 23.00 -13.93
CA ARG A 270 -15.59 23.56 -12.97
C ARG A 270 -16.22 23.78 -11.59
N LYS A 271 -17.41 24.35 -11.54
CA LYS A 271 -18.12 24.64 -10.28
C LYS A 271 -18.50 23.38 -9.53
N LEU A 272 -18.91 22.34 -10.24
CA LEU A 272 -19.24 21.05 -9.67
C LEU A 272 -17.98 20.39 -9.08
N ALA A 273 -16.87 20.39 -9.82
CA ALA A 273 -15.57 19.94 -9.31
C ALA A 273 -15.12 20.73 -8.07
N GLU A 274 -15.29 22.06 -8.05
CA GLU A 274 -14.99 22.92 -6.90
C GLU A 274 -15.83 22.58 -5.67
N LYS A 275 -17.13 22.34 -5.86
CA LYS A 275 -18.05 21.97 -4.79
C LYS A 275 -17.69 20.60 -4.22
N HIS A 276 -17.39 19.61 -5.07
CA HIS A 276 -16.94 18.30 -4.63
C HIS A 276 -15.61 18.38 -3.88
N LEU A 277 -14.64 19.12 -4.41
CA LEU A 277 -13.37 19.38 -3.74
C LEU A 277 -13.57 19.99 -2.35
N SER A 278 -14.43 21.01 -2.23
CA SER A 278 -14.73 21.63 -0.92
C SER A 278 -15.27 20.60 0.07
N ARG A 279 -16.22 19.74 -0.35
CA ARG A 279 -16.77 18.70 0.53
C ARG A 279 -15.72 17.65 0.92
N LEU A 280 -14.87 17.22 -0.02
CA LEU A 280 -13.77 16.29 0.28
C LEU A 280 -12.78 16.87 1.28
N LEU A 281 -12.45 18.16 1.18
CA LEU A 281 -11.59 18.86 2.14
C LEU A 281 -12.24 18.99 3.52
N ASP A 282 -13.56 19.23 3.58
CA ASP A 282 -14.32 19.24 4.84
C ASP A 282 -14.29 17.86 5.51
N TYR A 283 -14.51 16.79 4.73
CA TYR A 283 -14.40 15.42 5.23
C TYR A 283 -12.99 15.10 5.71
N GLN A 284 -11.96 15.48 4.95
CA GLN A 284 -10.56 15.30 5.35
C GLN A 284 -10.27 15.99 6.68
N THR A 285 -10.70 17.25 6.84
CA THR A 285 -10.53 18.02 8.07
C THR A 285 -11.23 17.35 9.25
N ASN A 286 -12.45 16.86 9.07
CA ASN A 286 -13.19 16.16 10.11
C ASN A 286 -12.53 14.84 10.50
N LEU A 287 -12.09 14.02 9.54
CA LEU A 287 -11.37 12.78 9.82
C LEU A 287 -10.01 13.02 10.49
N GLN A 288 -9.31 14.11 10.16
CA GLN A 288 -8.08 14.51 10.84
C GLN A 288 -8.33 14.91 12.31
N LYS A 289 -9.42 15.64 12.59
CA LYS A 289 -9.83 15.94 13.97
C LYS A 289 -10.12 14.65 14.74
N ILE A 290 -10.86 13.72 14.13
CA ILE A 290 -11.16 12.43 14.74
C ILE A 290 -9.89 11.61 14.99
N LYS A 291 -8.95 11.59 14.03
CA LYS A 291 -7.62 10.98 14.23
C LYS A 291 -6.92 11.59 15.45
N GLY A 292 -6.88 12.91 15.58
CA GLY A 292 -6.29 13.58 16.74
C GLY A 292 -6.99 13.24 18.06
N GLN A 293 -8.32 13.11 18.06
CA GLN A 293 -9.07 12.66 19.25
C GLN A 293 -8.70 11.23 19.66
N ILE A 294 -8.53 10.32 18.69
CA ILE A 294 -8.09 8.95 18.95
C ILE A 294 -6.65 8.94 19.50
N GLU A 295 -5.77 9.85 19.06
CA GLU A 295 -4.37 9.95 19.55
C GLU A 295 -4.33 10.33 21.03
N LEU A 296 -5.24 11.22 21.45
CA LEU A 296 -5.31 11.73 22.81
C LEU A 296 -6.09 10.81 23.77
N THR A 297 -6.91 9.89 23.25
CA THR A 297 -7.83 9.10 24.07
C THR A 297 -7.14 7.85 24.61
N ILE A 298 -6.74 7.89 25.87
CA ILE A 298 -6.15 6.76 26.62
C ILE A 298 -7.23 5.78 27.14
N THR A 299 -8.51 6.17 27.17
CA THR A 299 -9.61 5.41 27.76
C THR A 299 -10.48 4.68 26.73
N ASN A 300 -10.71 3.38 26.94
CA ASN A 300 -11.49 2.50 26.04
C ASN A 300 -12.93 2.99 25.77
N GLU A 301 -13.57 3.68 26.71
CA GLU A 301 -14.97 4.11 26.57
C GLU A 301 -15.14 5.25 25.54
N VAL A 302 -14.30 6.28 25.62
CA VAL A 302 -14.30 7.42 24.68
C VAL A 302 -13.77 7.01 23.30
N LEU A 303 -12.90 6.00 23.26
CA LEU A 303 -12.38 5.46 22.01
C LEU A 303 -13.50 4.79 21.19
N VAL A 304 -14.38 4.03 21.83
CA VAL A 304 -15.47 3.31 21.14
C VAL A 304 -16.48 4.28 20.52
N SER A 305 -16.88 5.34 21.23
CA SER A 305 -17.81 6.34 20.68
C SER A 305 -17.20 7.10 19.52
N THR A 306 -15.97 7.61 19.68
CA THR A 306 -15.22 8.32 18.63
C THR A 306 -15.08 7.46 17.37
N LEU A 307 -14.80 6.17 17.53
CA LEU A 307 -14.68 5.23 16.41
C LEU A 307 -16.04 4.84 15.78
N SER A 308 -17.15 4.96 16.50
CA SER A 308 -18.49 4.82 15.91
C SER A 308 -18.79 6.00 14.97
N ASP A 309 -18.44 7.21 15.40
CA ASP A 309 -18.60 8.43 14.59
C ASP A 309 -17.74 8.37 13.32
N VAL A 310 -16.55 7.75 13.39
CA VAL A 310 -15.73 7.41 12.22
C VAL A 310 -16.53 6.59 11.21
N ASN A 311 -17.14 5.49 11.65
CA ASN A 311 -17.87 4.59 10.74
C ASN A 311 -19.05 5.29 10.04
N GLN A 312 -19.79 6.12 10.77
CA GLN A 312 -20.87 6.90 10.18
C GLN A 312 -20.33 7.91 9.15
N THR A 313 -19.27 8.63 9.49
CA THR A 313 -18.63 9.59 8.58
C THR A 313 -18.10 8.90 7.32
N MET A 314 -17.44 7.74 7.48
CA MET A 314 -16.97 6.93 6.36
C MET A 314 -18.10 6.42 5.46
N LYS A 315 -19.22 6.01 6.04
CA LYS A 315 -20.38 5.56 5.27
C LYS A 315 -20.92 6.70 4.41
N SER A 316 -21.06 7.89 5.00
CA SER A 316 -21.44 9.10 4.27
C SER A 316 -20.45 9.43 3.15
N ILE A 317 -19.13 9.32 3.41
CA ILE A 317 -18.09 9.55 2.39
C ILE A 317 -18.16 8.53 1.26
N LYS A 318 -18.36 7.24 1.55
CA LYS A 318 -18.47 6.21 0.53
C LYS A 318 -19.70 6.43 -0.36
N GLN A 319 -20.85 6.71 0.24
CA GLN A 319 -22.07 7.04 -0.49
C GLN A 319 -21.89 8.29 -1.35
N TYR A 320 -21.23 9.30 -0.81
CA TYR A 320 -20.92 10.52 -1.53
C TYR A 320 -19.94 10.28 -2.68
N SER A 321 -18.88 9.51 -2.48
CA SER A 321 -17.89 9.15 -3.51
C SER A 321 -18.54 8.46 -4.71
N SER A 322 -19.50 7.57 -4.49
CA SER A 322 -20.23 6.92 -5.60
C SER A 322 -21.08 7.91 -6.40
N SER A 323 -21.66 8.92 -5.75
CA SER A 323 -22.37 10.00 -6.45
C SER A 323 -21.41 10.92 -7.23
N VAL A 324 -20.17 11.07 -6.78
CA VAL A 324 -19.13 11.85 -7.49
C VAL A 324 -18.64 11.09 -8.72
N GLU A 325 -18.50 9.77 -8.65
CA GLU A 325 -18.11 8.93 -9.80
C GLU A 325 -19.13 9.05 -10.95
N GLU A 326 -20.43 9.02 -10.64
CA GLU A 326 -21.50 9.21 -11.63
C GLU A 326 -21.45 10.59 -12.30
N VAL A 327 -21.18 11.64 -11.51
CA VAL A 327 -20.95 12.99 -12.05
C VAL A 327 -19.70 13.03 -12.92
N GLN A 328 -18.64 12.33 -12.51
CA GLN A 328 -17.37 12.34 -13.19
C GLN A 328 -17.44 11.66 -14.57
N ASP A 329 -18.21 10.59 -14.70
CA ASP A 329 -18.44 9.94 -15.99
C ASP A 329 -19.12 10.93 -16.97
N ILE A 330 -20.13 11.67 -16.51
CA ILE A 330 -20.81 12.71 -17.31
C ILE A 330 -19.84 13.86 -17.68
N LEU A 331 -18.94 14.18 -16.76
CA LEU A 331 -17.90 15.19 -16.95
C LEU A 331 -16.83 14.76 -17.98
N ASP A 332 -16.42 13.50 -17.96
CA ASP A 332 -15.50 12.94 -18.95
C ASP A 332 -16.15 12.89 -20.35
N ASP A 333 -17.44 12.57 -20.43
CA ASP A 333 -18.22 12.66 -21.67
C ASP A 333 -18.23 14.09 -22.24
N LEU A 334 -18.31 15.12 -21.38
CA LEU A 334 -18.23 16.53 -21.80
C LEU A 334 -16.87 16.88 -22.42
N LYS A 335 -15.79 16.24 -21.97
CA LYS A 335 -14.45 16.45 -22.53
C LYS A 335 -14.35 15.87 -23.94
N GLU A 336 -14.92 14.68 -24.15
CA GLU A 336 -14.87 13.95 -25.41
C GLU A 336 -15.82 14.57 -26.47
N HIS A 337 -17.05 14.90 -26.07
CA HIS A 337 -18.11 15.33 -26.98
C HIS A 337 -18.35 16.85 -26.92
N ARG A 338 -17.31 17.64 -27.22
CA ARG A 338 -17.34 19.12 -27.17
C ARG A 338 -18.47 19.77 -27.96
N GLU A 339 -18.92 19.14 -29.05
CA GLU A 339 -19.99 19.62 -29.94
C GLU A 339 -21.41 19.37 -29.38
N GLN A 340 -21.55 18.50 -28.37
CA GLN A 340 -22.83 18.11 -27.74
C GLN A 340 -22.97 18.63 -26.30
N ALA A 341 -22.27 19.72 -25.97
CA ALA A 341 -22.25 20.30 -24.62
C ALA A 341 -23.64 20.68 -24.06
N ASP A 342 -24.64 20.94 -24.93
CA ASP A 342 -26.03 21.22 -24.52
C ASP A 342 -26.72 20.02 -23.89
N GLU A 343 -26.52 18.82 -24.46
CA GLU A 343 -27.17 17.59 -24.00
C GLU A 343 -26.60 17.19 -22.64
N ILE A 344 -25.27 17.32 -22.50
CA ILE A 344 -24.54 17.00 -21.27
C ILE A 344 -24.81 18.02 -20.16
N GLY A 345 -24.96 19.32 -20.49
CA GLY A 345 -25.40 20.32 -19.52
C GLY A 345 -26.78 20.02 -18.91
N SER A 346 -27.68 19.41 -19.69
CA SER A 346 -28.99 18.96 -19.20
C SER A 346 -28.90 17.72 -18.31
N LEU A 347 -27.99 16.79 -18.62
CA LEU A 347 -27.72 15.61 -17.80
C LEU A 347 -27.14 16.00 -16.43
N LEU A 348 -26.25 17.00 -16.41
CA LEU A 348 -25.70 17.56 -15.17
C LEU A 348 -26.75 18.27 -14.31
N ALA A 349 -27.78 18.88 -14.93
CA ALA A 349 -28.88 19.53 -14.21
C ALA A 349 -29.84 18.54 -13.51
N GLY A 350 -29.84 17.27 -13.92
CA GLY A 350 -30.61 16.20 -13.28
C GLY A 350 -29.99 15.66 -11.99
N THR A 351 -28.76 16.07 -11.65
CA THR A 351 -28.11 15.66 -10.41
C THR A 351 -28.67 16.43 -9.21
N ASN A 352 -28.65 15.84 -8.01
CA ASN A 352 -29.07 16.50 -6.75
C ASN A 352 -28.16 17.70 -6.34
N GLU A 353 -27.30 18.15 -7.25
CA GLU A 353 -26.30 19.18 -7.06
C GLU A 353 -26.50 20.38 -8.01
N SER A 354 -27.76 20.75 -8.26
CA SER A 354 -28.12 21.87 -9.14
C SER A 354 -27.38 23.17 -8.77
N ILE A 355 -26.72 23.78 -9.76
CA ILE A 355 -26.09 25.10 -9.68
C ILE A 355 -27.07 26.11 -10.30
N ASP A 356 -27.21 27.30 -9.72
CA ASP A 356 -28.13 28.33 -10.23
C ASP A 356 -27.65 28.86 -11.60
N ASP A 357 -28.48 28.66 -12.62
CA ASP A 357 -28.22 29.11 -14.00
C ASP A 357 -28.06 30.64 -14.11
N ASN A 358 -28.72 31.41 -13.24
CA ASN A 358 -28.61 32.87 -13.24
C ASN A 358 -27.23 33.32 -12.73
N GLU A 359 -26.70 32.65 -11.71
CA GLU A 359 -25.36 32.89 -11.20
C GLU A 359 -24.29 32.55 -12.25
N LEU A 360 -24.44 31.42 -12.94
CA LEU A 360 -23.54 30.99 -14.02
C LEU A 360 -23.46 32.03 -15.14
N ASN A 361 -24.60 32.55 -15.60
CA ASN A 361 -24.64 33.55 -16.66
C ASN A 361 -24.00 34.88 -16.24
N ALA A 362 -24.17 35.29 -14.98
CA ALA A 362 -23.52 36.48 -14.43
C ALA A 362 -22.00 36.30 -14.34
N GLU A 363 -21.52 35.12 -13.95
CA GLU A 363 -20.10 34.81 -13.86
C GLU A 363 -19.42 34.72 -15.23
N LEU A 364 -20.06 34.10 -16.22
CA LEU A 364 -19.57 34.10 -17.61
C LEU A 364 -19.43 35.53 -18.14
N SER A 365 -20.42 36.38 -17.88
CA SER A 365 -20.39 37.78 -18.32
C SER A 365 -19.23 38.57 -17.71
N LYS A 366 -18.86 38.27 -16.46
CA LYS A 366 -17.67 38.85 -15.81
C LYS A 366 -16.37 38.35 -16.44
N MET A 367 -16.29 37.06 -16.77
CA MET A 367 -15.13 36.47 -17.45
C MET A 367 -14.93 37.05 -18.87
N ASP A 368 -16.01 37.22 -19.63
CA ASP A 368 -15.97 37.87 -20.95
C ASP A 368 -15.39 39.29 -20.86
N GLN A 369 -15.79 40.06 -19.85
CA GLN A 369 -15.28 41.41 -19.64
C GLN A 369 -13.80 41.41 -19.24
N GLN A 370 -13.37 40.48 -18.40
CA GLN A 370 -11.97 40.35 -17.98
C GLN A 370 -11.07 39.92 -19.14
N ILE A 371 -11.53 38.99 -19.97
CA ILE A 371 -10.77 38.51 -21.13
C ILE A 371 -10.72 39.57 -22.24
N LYS A 372 -11.81 40.34 -22.46
CA LYS A 372 -11.78 41.48 -23.39
C LYS A 372 -10.75 42.53 -22.95
N LYS A 373 -10.73 42.89 -21.66
CA LYS A 373 -9.75 43.82 -21.11
C LYS A 373 -8.31 43.33 -21.23
N SER A 374 -8.05 42.03 -21.10
CA SER A 374 -6.71 41.47 -21.26
C SER A 374 -6.27 41.29 -22.72
N ILE A 375 -7.20 41.25 -23.67
CA ILE A 375 -6.90 41.24 -25.12
C ILE A 375 -6.61 42.65 -25.64
N GLU A 376 -7.27 43.67 -25.10
CA GLU A 376 -7.19 45.06 -25.53
C GLU A 376 -5.90 45.79 -25.08
N ASP A 377 -5.14 45.28 -24.09
CA ASP A 377 -3.86 45.85 -23.62
C ASP A 377 -2.65 44.89 -23.85
N PRO A 378 -1.84 45.08 -24.91
CA PRO A 378 -0.75 44.17 -25.30
C PRO A 378 0.51 44.15 -24.41
N GLU A 379 0.76 45.18 -23.61
CA GLU A 379 2.06 45.40 -22.96
C GLU A 379 2.34 44.51 -21.73
N LYS A 380 1.36 43.69 -21.30
CA LYS A 380 1.50 42.81 -20.13
C LYS A 380 1.48 41.31 -20.42
N ARG A 381 1.78 40.92 -21.67
CA ARG A 381 1.55 39.56 -22.20
C ARG A 381 2.42 38.43 -21.64
N GLN A 382 3.51 38.69 -20.90
CA GLN A 382 4.41 37.61 -20.43
C GLN A 382 4.26 37.24 -18.94
N ASP A 383 3.97 38.18 -18.03
CA ASP A 383 3.75 37.85 -16.61
C ASP A 383 2.28 37.51 -16.27
N GLU A 384 1.31 38.11 -16.98
CA GLU A 384 -0.11 38.01 -16.60
C GLU A 384 -0.80 36.70 -17.01
N ASN A 385 -0.25 35.89 -17.92
CA ASN A 385 -0.86 34.59 -18.23
C ASN A 385 -0.82 33.65 -17.00
N SER A 386 0.24 33.73 -16.19
CA SER A 386 0.31 33.02 -14.91
C SER A 386 -0.60 33.66 -13.86
N ASP A 387 -0.69 34.98 -13.86
CA ASP A 387 -1.36 35.76 -12.83
C ASP A 387 -2.90 35.79 -13.01
N VAL A 388 -3.39 35.71 -14.25
CA VAL A 388 -4.81 35.56 -14.61
C VAL A 388 -5.28 34.13 -14.33
N LEU A 389 -4.48 33.11 -14.64
CA LEU A 389 -4.76 31.72 -14.24
C LEU A 389 -4.79 31.57 -12.71
N ASN A 390 -3.88 32.22 -12.00
CA ASN A 390 -3.86 32.25 -10.53
C ASN A 390 -5.03 33.04 -9.93
N LYS A 391 -5.40 34.19 -10.51
CA LYS A 391 -6.56 34.99 -10.05
C LYS A 391 -7.90 34.30 -10.37
N LEU A 392 -8.00 33.60 -11.50
CA LEU A 392 -9.15 32.75 -11.85
C LEU A 392 -9.27 31.55 -10.91
N ALA A 393 -8.14 30.96 -10.51
CA ALA A 393 -8.13 29.92 -9.49
C ALA A 393 -8.51 30.44 -8.08
N GLN A 394 -8.41 31.75 -7.83
CA GLN A 394 -8.71 32.40 -6.54
C GLN A 394 -10.09 33.07 -6.46
N LEU A 395 -10.88 33.08 -7.54
CA LEU A 395 -12.25 33.61 -7.53
C LEU A 395 -13.21 32.65 -6.80
N LYS A 396 -13.23 32.76 -5.46
CA LYS A 396 -14.30 32.24 -4.60
C LYS A 396 -15.58 33.07 -4.77
N ILE A 397 -16.73 32.42 -4.80
CA ILE A 397 -18.03 33.10 -4.61
C ILE A 397 -18.80 32.44 -3.45
N GLY A 398 -19.08 33.28 -2.45
CA GLY A 398 -20.39 33.41 -1.80
C GLY A 398 -21.08 32.20 -1.20
N GLY A 399 -20.83 31.93 0.09
CA GLY A 399 -21.67 31.06 0.91
C GLY A 399 -21.24 31.04 2.38
N GLN A 400 -21.88 31.89 3.18
CA GLN A 400 -21.81 32.04 4.65
C GLN A 400 -20.50 32.53 5.28
N LYS A 401 -20.60 33.69 5.95
CA LYS A 401 -19.72 34.07 7.06
C LYS A 401 -19.82 32.97 8.13
N SER A 402 -18.79 32.14 8.26
CA SER A 402 -18.47 31.54 9.55
C SER A 402 -17.44 32.46 10.19
N ASP A 403 -17.80 33.08 11.31
CA ASP A 403 -16.88 33.80 12.17
C ASP A 403 -15.66 32.91 12.47
N ARG A 404 -14.51 33.32 11.93
CA ARG A 404 -13.20 32.82 12.32
C ARG A 404 -12.48 33.94 13.06
N ASP A 405 -12.98 34.24 14.26
CA ASP A 405 -12.17 34.79 15.34
C ASP A 405 -11.97 33.65 16.34
N GLY A 406 -10.79 33.04 16.30
CA GLY A 406 -10.44 31.94 17.19
C GLY A 406 -9.10 31.32 16.84
N LEU A 407 -8.09 31.69 17.64
CA LEU A 407 -6.74 31.10 17.75
C LEU A 407 -5.67 31.57 16.74
N THR A 408 -5.20 32.80 16.95
CA THR A 408 -3.77 33.11 16.89
C THR A 408 -3.31 33.56 18.27
N LEU A 409 -2.84 32.60 19.08
CA LEU A 409 -2.15 32.86 20.35
C LEU A 409 -0.64 33.01 20.06
N ALA A 410 -0.27 34.11 19.43
CA ALA A 410 1.11 34.56 19.34
C ALA A 410 1.07 36.03 18.90
N GLU A 411 0.98 36.93 19.88
CA GLU A 411 1.40 38.35 19.83
C GLU A 411 0.69 39.17 20.92
N LYS A 412 1.00 38.89 22.19
CA LYS A 412 0.82 39.85 23.29
C LYS A 412 1.92 39.65 24.33
N THR A 413 3.14 40.03 23.97
CA THR A 413 4.18 40.41 24.94
C THR A 413 5.17 41.34 24.26
N LYS A 414 4.82 42.61 24.14
CA LYS A 414 5.80 43.70 24.09
C LYS A 414 5.13 45.02 24.48
N ASN A 415 5.84 45.76 25.33
CA ASN A 415 5.50 47.05 25.98
C ASN A 415 4.70 46.84 27.27
N ASN A 416 5.26 47.01 28.47
CA ASN A 416 6.12 48.13 28.89
C ASN A 416 7.16 47.75 29.97
N PRO A 417 8.34 48.41 30.03
CA PRO A 417 9.37 48.22 31.04
C PRO A 417 9.22 49.25 32.20
N GLU A 418 9.58 48.87 33.42
CA GLU A 418 10.32 49.69 34.38
C GLU A 418 10.50 48.96 35.73
N GLN A 419 11.76 48.63 36.00
CA GLN A 419 12.47 48.90 37.26
C GLN A 419 11.82 48.49 38.61
N LEU A 420 12.40 47.49 39.26
CA LEU A 420 13.19 47.65 40.50
C LEU A 420 13.75 46.28 40.94
N PHE A 421 15.07 46.12 40.90
CA PHE A 421 15.82 45.25 41.82
C PHE A 421 16.27 46.13 43.02
N PRO A 422 16.79 45.63 44.16
CA PRO A 422 17.15 44.24 44.49
C PRO A 422 16.77 43.77 45.92
N ASN A 423 17.15 42.51 46.20
CA ASN A 423 17.89 42.05 47.39
C ASN A 423 17.18 41.41 48.62
N ILE A 424 17.73 40.22 48.92
CA ILE A 424 18.19 39.72 50.23
C ILE A 424 17.27 38.78 51.04
N ASN A 425 17.83 37.58 51.17
CA ASN A 425 17.90 36.64 52.29
C ASN A 425 16.82 35.61 52.61
N ASP A 426 17.42 34.44 52.86
CA ASP A 426 17.19 33.53 53.98
C ASP A 426 16.22 32.36 53.79
N SER A 427 16.89 31.22 53.52
CA SER A 427 17.03 30.15 54.49
C SER A 427 15.91 29.10 54.59
N LEU A 428 16.38 27.84 54.51
CA LEU A 428 15.84 26.64 55.16
C LEU A 428 14.54 26.10 54.51
N SER A 429 14.31 24.81 54.29
CA SER A 429 14.95 23.57 54.71
C SER A 429 13.98 22.42 54.35
N VAL A 430 14.51 21.22 54.04
CA VAL A 430 13.89 19.89 54.33
C VAL A 430 12.67 19.54 53.44
N LEU A 431 12.61 18.44 52.69
CA LEU A 431 13.15 17.06 52.82
C LEU A 431 13.25 16.43 51.42
#